data_AF-A0A926LTU5-F1
#
_entry.id   AF-A0A926LTU5-F1
#
_cell.length_a   1.000
_cell.length_b   1.000
_cell.length_c   1.000
_cell.angle_alpha   90.00
_cell.angle_beta   90.00
_cell.angle_gamma   90.00
#
_symmetry.space_group_name_H-M   'P 1'
#
loop_
_entity.id
_entity.type
_entity.pdbx_description
1 polymer ?
#
loop_
_entity_poly.entity_id
_entity_poly.type
_entity_poly.pdbx_seq_one_letter_code
_entity_poly.pdbx_strand_id
1 'polypeptide(L)'
;MKKLKLFALTAVALLGVTGVANADVMLAQDDFVGISFWIISMGMLAATAFFFMETGNVAAGWRTSVIVAGLVTGIAFIHYMYMREVWVSTGDSPTVYRYIDWLITVPLQMVEFYLILSAVGKANSGMFWRLLLGSVVMLVGGYLGEAGYINATLGFIIGMAGWVYILYEIFSGEAGKAAAKSGNKALVTAFGAMRMIVTVGWAIYPLGYVFGYLTGGVDAESLNVVYNLADFVNKIAFGLVIWAAATSSSGKRAK
;
A
#
# COMPACT_ATOMS: atom_id res chain seq x y z
N MET A 1 -53.39 28.02 16.87
CA MET A 1 -52.20 28.65 16.25
C MET A 1 -50.86 28.02 16.66
N LYS A 2 -50.59 27.71 17.94
CA LYS A 2 -49.30 27.10 18.37
C LYS A 2 -49.01 25.72 17.77
N LYS A 3 -50.01 24.83 17.67
CA LYS A 3 -49.84 23.48 17.09
C LYS A 3 -49.54 23.51 15.57
N LEU A 4 -50.12 24.46 14.85
CA LEU A 4 -49.89 24.63 13.40
C LEU A 4 -48.47 25.12 13.09
N LYS A 5 -47.93 26.02 13.93
CA LYS A 5 -46.54 26.48 13.85
C LYS A 5 -45.53 25.35 14.17
N LEU A 6 -45.87 24.47 15.12
CA LEU A 6 -45.02 23.32 15.45
C LEU A 6 -44.97 22.31 14.30
N PHE A 7 -46.11 22.04 13.64
CA PHE A 7 -46.17 21.19 12.44
C PHE A 7 -45.44 21.80 11.23
N ALA A 8 -45.54 23.12 11.02
CA ALA A 8 -44.79 23.81 9.96
C ALA A 8 -43.27 23.78 10.22
N LEU A 9 -42.84 23.94 11.48
CA LEU A 9 -41.42 23.84 11.84
C LEU A 9 -40.88 22.40 11.68
N THR A 10 -41.68 21.38 12.02
CA THR A 10 -41.28 19.98 11.84
C THR A 10 -41.29 19.58 10.37
N ALA A 11 -42.21 20.09 9.54
CA ALA A 11 -42.20 19.87 8.11
C ALA A 11 -40.99 20.53 7.43
N VAL A 12 -40.62 21.76 7.83
CA VAL A 12 -39.41 22.44 7.32
C VAL A 12 -38.13 21.78 7.82
N ALA A 13 -38.12 21.24 9.05
CA ALA A 13 -36.99 20.45 9.55
C ALA A 13 -36.85 19.10 8.82
N LEU A 14 -37.95 18.40 8.52
CA LEU A 14 -37.90 17.15 7.74
C LEU A 14 -37.55 17.39 6.26
N LEU A 15 -38.05 18.48 5.66
CA LEU A 15 -37.73 18.85 4.27
C LEU A 15 -36.32 19.46 4.14
N GLY A 16 -35.82 20.14 5.18
CA GLY A 16 -34.45 20.66 5.24
C GLY A 16 -33.39 19.58 5.51
N VAL A 17 -33.76 18.47 6.14
CA VAL A 17 -32.85 17.33 6.41
C VAL A 17 -32.83 16.30 5.26
N THR A 18 -33.77 16.39 4.31
CA THR A 18 -33.83 15.47 3.14
C THR A 18 -33.21 16.05 1.87
N GLY A 19 -32.59 17.24 1.95
CA GLY A 19 -31.94 17.93 0.82
C GLY A 19 -30.53 17.46 0.45
N VAL A 20 -29.94 16.51 1.18
CA VAL A 20 -28.73 15.80 0.76
C VAL A 20 -29.06 14.33 0.56
N ALA A 21 -29.93 14.06 -0.40
CA ALA A 21 -29.72 12.87 -1.20
C ALA A 21 -28.42 13.14 -1.98
N ASN A 22 -27.28 12.74 -1.42
CA ASN A 22 -26.12 12.45 -2.25
C ASN A 22 -26.66 11.42 -3.25
N ALA A 23 -26.84 11.82 -4.50
CA ALA A 23 -26.97 10.84 -5.54
C ALA A 23 -25.65 10.07 -5.49
N ASP A 24 -25.64 8.90 -4.84
CA ASP A 24 -24.49 8.02 -4.88
C ASP A 24 -24.27 7.76 -6.36
N VAL A 25 -23.22 8.38 -6.92
CA VAL A 25 -22.82 8.15 -8.29
C VAL A 25 -22.40 6.70 -8.33
N MET A 26 -23.28 5.85 -8.86
CA MET A 26 -22.99 4.44 -9.05
C MET A 26 -21.89 4.34 -10.11
N LEU A 27 -20.95 3.41 -9.89
CA LEU A 27 -19.90 3.12 -10.86
C LEU A 27 -20.51 2.77 -12.22
N ALA A 28 -20.16 3.54 -13.24
CA ALA A 28 -20.63 3.32 -14.60
C ALA A 28 -20.00 2.04 -15.19
N GLN A 29 -20.72 1.37 -16.08
CA GLN A 29 -20.26 0.10 -16.68
C GLN A 29 -19.07 0.30 -17.64
N ASP A 30 -18.89 1.51 -18.16
CA ASP A 30 -17.83 1.93 -19.06
C ASP A 30 -16.71 2.71 -18.36
N ASP A 31 -16.81 2.98 -17.05
CA ASP A 31 -15.75 3.59 -16.26
C ASP A 31 -14.66 2.56 -15.91
N PHE A 32 -13.73 2.38 -16.84
CA PHE A 32 -12.64 1.41 -16.70
C PHE A 32 -11.73 1.70 -15.50
N VAL A 33 -11.51 2.98 -15.17
CA VAL A 33 -10.66 3.38 -14.03
C VAL A 33 -11.36 3.01 -12.72
N GLY A 34 -12.64 3.36 -12.57
CA GLY A 34 -13.44 2.98 -11.40
C GLY A 34 -13.61 1.47 -11.24
N ILE A 35 -13.74 0.73 -12.35
CA ILE A 35 -13.71 -0.75 -12.35
C ILE A 35 -12.35 -1.27 -11.87
N SER A 36 -11.24 -0.68 -12.33
CA SER A 36 -9.91 -1.09 -11.89
C SER A 36 -9.71 -0.89 -10.38
N PHE A 37 -10.21 0.22 -9.82
CA PHE A 37 -10.23 0.45 -8.36
C PHE A 37 -11.08 -0.59 -7.62
N TRP A 38 -12.21 -0.99 -8.19
CA TRP A 38 -13.06 -2.03 -7.59
C TRP A 38 -12.37 -3.40 -7.57
N ILE A 39 -11.74 -3.80 -8.68
CA ILE A 39 -11.04 -5.08 -8.79
C ILE A 39 -9.92 -5.18 -7.77
N ILE A 40 -9.08 -4.15 -7.67
CA ILE A 40 -7.98 -4.16 -6.71
C ILE A 40 -8.48 -4.13 -5.26
N SER A 41 -9.54 -3.39 -4.94
CA SER A 41 -10.19 -3.44 -3.61
C SER A 41 -10.57 -4.87 -3.23
N MET A 42 -11.29 -5.57 -4.12
CA MET A 42 -11.71 -6.94 -3.86
C MET A 42 -10.52 -7.91 -3.74
N GLY A 43 -9.49 -7.72 -4.56
CA GLY A 43 -8.23 -8.46 -4.47
C GLY A 43 -7.54 -8.27 -3.10
N MET A 44 -7.47 -7.03 -2.61
CA MET A 44 -6.90 -6.70 -1.29
C MET A 44 -7.71 -7.31 -0.15
N LEU A 45 -9.04 -7.27 -0.22
CA LEU A 45 -9.90 -7.90 0.79
C LEU A 45 -9.70 -9.43 0.82
N ALA A 46 -9.68 -10.07 -0.34
CA ALA A 46 -9.44 -11.50 -0.46
C ALA A 46 -8.05 -11.90 0.08
N ALA A 47 -7.01 -11.14 -0.27
CA ALA A 47 -5.66 -11.35 0.23
C ALA A 47 -5.58 -11.18 1.76
N THR A 48 -6.27 -10.18 2.31
CA THR A 48 -6.35 -9.95 3.77
C THR A 48 -6.92 -11.16 4.49
N ALA A 49 -8.08 -11.63 4.02
CA ALA A 49 -8.73 -12.80 4.58
C ALA A 49 -7.81 -14.03 4.49
N PHE A 50 -7.19 -14.25 3.32
CA PHE A 50 -6.24 -15.33 3.09
C PHE A 50 -5.07 -15.30 4.08
N PHE A 51 -4.36 -14.18 4.22
CA PHE A 51 -3.20 -14.09 5.11
C PHE A 51 -3.57 -14.33 6.59
N PHE A 52 -4.70 -13.78 7.05
CA PHE A 52 -5.15 -14.05 8.42
C PHE A 52 -5.51 -15.53 8.65
N MET A 53 -6.20 -16.17 7.70
CA MET A 53 -6.51 -17.60 7.79
C MET A 53 -5.24 -18.47 7.78
N GLU A 54 -4.23 -18.09 7.01
CA GLU A 54 -2.98 -18.85 6.87
C GLU A 54 -2.01 -18.68 8.05
N THR A 55 -2.29 -17.78 8.99
CA THR A 55 -1.44 -17.56 10.17
C THR A 55 -1.29 -18.83 11.02
N GLY A 56 -2.32 -19.69 11.06
CA GLY A 56 -2.27 -20.99 11.73
C GLY A 56 -1.37 -22.03 11.05
N ASN A 57 -1.14 -21.89 9.74
CA ASN A 57 -0.48 -22.86 8.89
C ASN A 57 1.04 -22.59 8.73
N VAL A 58 1.52 -21.48 9.28
CA VAL A 58 2.95 -21.10 9.26
C VAL A 58 3.64 -21.30 10.61
N ALA A 59 4.94 -21.56 10.57
CA ALA A 59 5.78 -21.67 11.77
C ALA A 59 5.70 -20.39 12.63
N ALA A 60 5.78 -20.54 13.96
CA ALA A 60 5.54 -19.45 14.91
C ALA A 60 6.35 -18.17 14.63
N GLY A 61 7.62 -18.29 14.23
CA GLY A 61 8.47 -17.15 13.90
C GLY A 61 8.02 -16.33 12.69
N TRP A 62 7.23 -16.91 11.79
CA TRP A 62 6.74 -16.25 10.56
C TRP A 62 5.33 -15.67 10.71
N ARG A 63 4.61 -15.99 11.80
CA ARG A 63 3.22 -15.56 12.00
C ARG A 63 3.09 -14.05 11.94
N THR A 64 4.00 -13.32 12.58
CA THR A 64 3.98 -11.85 12.58
C THR A 64 4.08 -11.29 11.16
N SER A 65 4.97 -11.82 10.32
CA SER A 65 5.09 -11.40 8.92
C SER A 65 3.83 -11.71 8.10
N VAL A 66 3.21 -12.87 8.31
CA VAL A 66 1.96 -13.18 7.59
C VAL A 66 0.81 -12.26 8.06
N ILE A 67 0.72 -11.95 9.35
CA ILE A 67 -0.26 -10.99 9.88
C ILE A 67 -0.03 -9.60 9.29
N VAL A 68 1.23 -9.13 9.25
CA VAL A 68 1.56 -7.80 8.72
C VAL A 68 1.28 -7.73 7.21
N ALA A 69 1.52 -8.79 6.44
CA ALA A 69 1.05 -8.87 5.05
C ALA A 69 -0.48 -8.72 4.93
N GLY A 70 -1.25 -9.35 5.83
CA GLY A 70 -2.71 -9.17 5.91
C GLY A 70 -3.12 -7.74 6.29
N LEU A 71 -2.40 -7.09 7.20
CA LEU A 71 -2.65 -5.68 7.55
C LEU A 71 -2.38 -4.74 6.38
N VAL A 72 -1.28 -4.95 5.64
CA VAL A 72 -0.95 -4.16 4.45
C VAL A 72 -2.10 -4.22 3.43
N THR A 73 -2.60 -5.41 3.11
CA THR A 73 -3.72 -5.55 2.17
C THR A 73 -5.04 -5.03 2.77
N GLY A 74 -5.27 -5.19 4.07
CA GLY A 74 -6.52 -4.75 4.71
C GLY A 74 -6.64 -3.23 4.77
N ILE A 75 -5.54 -2.56 5.08
CA ILE A 75 -5.45 -1.09 5.04
C ILE A 75 -5.62 -0.59 3.61
N ALA A 76 -4.95 -1.23 2.65
CA ALA A 76 -5.10 -0.90 1.23
C ALA A 76 -6.55 -1.04 0.78
N PHE A 77 -7.25 -2.14 1.12
CA PHE A 77 -8.66 -2.32 0.79
C PHE A 77 -9.52 -1.11 1.18
N ILE A 78 -9.39 -0.64 2.43
CA ILE A 78 -10.17 0.52 2.91
C ILE A 78 -9.84 1.76 2.06
N HIS A 79 -8.57 2.07 1.86
CA HIS A 79 -8.16 3.25 1.09
C HIS A 79 -8.60 3.16 -0.38
N TYR A 80 -8.55 1.98 -0.98
CA TYR A 80 -8.97 1.75 -2.36
C TYR A 80 -10.49 1.92 -2.57
N MET A 81 -11.30 1.64 -1.54
CA MET A 81 -12.73 1.98 -1.56
C MET A 81 -12.95 3.50 -1.56
N TYR A 82 -12.21 4.25 -0.74
CA TYR A 82 -12.27 5.72 -0.73
C TYR A 82 -11.74 6.34 -2.03
N MET A 83 -10.61 5.83 -2.54
CA MET A 83 -10.02 6.29 -3.81
C MET A 83 -10.99 6.09 -4.98
N ARG A 84 -11.70 4.97 -5.01
CA ARG A 84 -12.78 4.74 -5.98
C ARG A 84 -13.88 5.78 -5.85
N GLU A 85 -14.33 6.06 -4.63
CA GLU A 85 -15.41 7.03 -4.39
C GLU A 85 -15.02 8.42 -4.87
N VAL A 86 -13.79 8.86 -4.60
CA VAL A 86 -13.25 10.13 -5.12
C VAL A 86 -13.27 10.12 -6.64
N TRP A 87 -12.74 9.08 -7.28
CA TRP A 87 -12.74 8.98 -8.74
C TRP A 87 -14.15 9.06 -9.34
N VAL A 88 -15.07 8.24 -8.82
CA VAL A 88 -16.43 8.13 -9.36
C VAL A 88 -17.24 9.41 -9.10
N SER A 89 -16.97 10.13 -8.01
CA SER A 89 -17.72 11.34 -7.65
C SER A 89 -17.16 12.62 -8.28
N THR A 90 -15.84 12.71 -8.50
CA THR A 90 -15.20 13.96 -8.96
C THR A 90 -14.49 13.84 -10.30
N GLY A 91 -14.11 12.63 -10.73
CA GLY A 91 -13.25 12.41 -11.90
C GLY A 91 -11.78 12.74 -11.65
N ASP A 92 -11.39 13.07 -10.42
CA ASP A 92 -10.00 13.43 -10.09
C ASP A 92 -9.19 12.22 -9.63
N SER A 93 -7.88 12.27 -9.90
CA SER A 93 -6.92 11.34 -9.31
C SER A 93 -6.88 11.48 -7.79
N PRO A 94 -7.05 10.40 -7.02
CA PRO A 94 -7.12 10.47 -5.56
C PRO A 94 -5.72 10.46 -4.91
N THR A 95 -4.84 11.37 -5.34
CA THR A 95 -3.41 11.41 -4.95
C THR A 95 -3.22 11.46 -3.43
N VAL A 96 -3.99 12.30 -2.72
CA VAL A 96 -3.88 12.42 -1.26
C VAL A 96 -4.18 11.10 -0.56
N TYR A 97 -5.27 10.43 -0.92
CA TYR A 97 -5.66 9.15 -0.32
C TYR A 97 -4.66 8.04 -0.62
N ARG A 98 -4.06 8.07 -1.82
CA ARG A 98 -2.97 7.15 -2.20
C ARG A 98 -1.74 7.34 -1.31
N TYR A 99 -1.35 8.57 -1.03
CA TYR A 99 -0.24 8.85 -0.11
C TYR A 99 -0.56 8.50 1.35
N ILE A 100 -1.80 8.66 1.81
CA ILE A 100 -2.21 8.20 3.14
C ILE A 100 -2.09 6.68 3.26
N ASP A 101 -2.56 5.92 2.24
CA ASP A 101 -2.36 4.47 2.18
C ASP A 101 -0.87 4.12 2.24
N TRP A 102 -0.06 4.76 1.38
CA TRP A 102 1.36 4.46 1.29
C TRP A 102 2.11 4.79 2.59
N LEU A 103 1.79 5.90 3.26
CA LEU A 103 2.41 6.30 4.53
C LEU A 103 2.22 5.26 5.65
N ILE A 104 1.33 4.30 5.47
CA ILE A 104 1.14 3.18 6.39
C ILE A 104 1.66 1.87 5.77
N THR A 105 1.22 1.55 4.55
CA THR A 105 1.51 0.25 3.92
C THR A 105 2.98 0.10 3.54
N VAL A 106 3.62 1.13 2.99
CA VAL A 106 5.03 1.05 2.57
C VAL A 106 5.98 0.89 3.77
N PRO A 107 5.84 1.65 4.88
CA PRO A 107 6.59 1.34 6.09
C PRO A 107 6.43 -0.09 6.59
N LEU A 108 5.19 -0.62 6.59
CA LEU A 108 4.95 -2.02 6.98
C LEU A 108 5.65 -3.00 6.04
N GLN A 109 5.57 -2.79 4.73
CA GLN A 109 6.29 -3.60 3.73
C GLN A 109 7.81 -3.50 3.89
N MET A 110 8.34 -2.34 4.24
CA MET A 110 9.78 -2.21 4.49
C MET A 110 10.20 -2.90 5.78
N VAL A 111 9.37 -2.84 6.83
CA VAL A 111 9.60 -3.55 8.08
C VAL A 111 9.51 -5.08 7.89
N GLU A 112 8.84 -5.60 6.85
CA GLU A 112 8.85 -7.04 6.57
C GLU A 112 10.25 -7.62 6.37
N PHE A 113 11.17 -6.88 5.75
CA PHE A 113 12.56 -7.32 5.64
C PHE A 113 13.20 -7.56 7.02
N TYR A 114 12.86 -6.73 8.01
CA TYR A 114 13.26 -6.93 9.40
C TYR A 114 12.54 -8.12 10.03
N LEU A 115 11.21 -8.26 9.83
CA LEU A 115 10.42 -9.33 10.44
C LEU A 115 10.84 -10.71 9.96
N ILE A 116 11.08 -10.90 8.66
CA ILE A 116 11.54 -12.20 8.15
C ILE A 116 12.96 -12.53 8.62
N LEU A 117 13.83 -11.54 8.82
CA LEU A 117 15.14 -11.73 9.46
C LEU A 117 15.01 -12.07 10.94
N SER A 118 14.02 -11.48 11.63
CA SER A 118 13.72 -11.75 13.02
C SER A 118 13.23 -13.19 13.20
N ALA A 119 12.42 -13.70 12.26
CA ALA A 119 11.92 -15.07 12.24
C ALA A 119 13.03 -16.14 12.26
N VAL A 120 14.27 -15.79 11.89
CA VAL A 120 15.44 -16.69 11.90
C VAL A 120 16.55 -16.22 12.84
N GLY A 121 16.30 -15.23 13.70
CA GLY A 121 17.28 -14.72 14.66
C GLY A 121 18.46 -13.96 14.02
N LYS A 122 18.23 -13.29 12.90
CA LYS A 122 19.26 -12.52 12.16
C LYS A 122 18.97 -11.01 12.09
N ALA A 123 17.95 -10.54 12.80
CA ALA A 123 17.56 -9.14 12.81
C ALA A 123 18.27 -8.33 13.91
N ASN A 124 18.50 -7.05 13.62
CA ASN A 124 18.94 -6.02 14.57
C ASN A 124 17.95 -4.84 14.52
N SER A 125 17.67 -4.21 15.66
CA SER A 125 16.80 -3.02 15.78
C SER A 125 17.25 -1.87 14.85
N GLY A 126 18.55 -1.76 14.58
CA GLY A 126 19.05 -0.80 13.60
C GLY A 126 18.46 -0.97 12.20
N MET A 127 18.22 -2.21 11.75
CA MET A 127 17.62 -2.49 10.44
C MET A 127 16.19 -1.96 10.38
N PHE A 128 15.41 -2.17 11.44
CA PHE A 128 14.04 -1.68 11.55
C PHE A 128 13.98 -0.16 11.35
N TRP A 129 14.80 0.59 12.11
CA TRP A 129 14.78 2.06 12.04
C TRP A 129 15.25 2.61 10.71
N ARG A 130 16.27 2.01 10.08
CA ARG A 130 16.73 2.46 8.76
C ARG A 130 15.66 2.23 7.69
N LEU A 131 15.02 1.06 7.68
CA LEU A 131 13.94 0.74 6.75
C LEU A 131 12.73 1.65 6.96
N LEU A 132 12.32 1.86 8.21
CA LEU A 132 11.21 2.74 8.58
C LEU A 132 11.50 4.20 8.20
N LEU A 133 12.61 4.77 8.63
CA LEU A 133 12.94 6.18 8.36
C LEU A 133 13.13 6.43 6.87
N GLY A 134 13.79 5.52 6.14
CA GLY A 134 13.91 5.61 4.68
C GLY A 134 12.55 5.67 3.99
N SER A 135 11.59 4.85 4.45
CA SER A 135 10.24 4.80 3.88
C SER A 135 9.44 6.08 4.16
N VAL A 136 9.55 6.64 5.36
CA VAL A 136 8.89 7.89 5.74
C VAL A 136 9.47 9.07 4.95
N VAL A 137 10.80 9.19 4.86
CA VAL A 137 11.45 10.26 4.08
C VAL A 137 11.05 10.19 2.62
N MET A 138 11.05 8.99 2.03
CA MET A 138 10.65 8.76 0.66
C MET A 138 9.24 9.28 0.39
N LEU A 139 8.27 8.90 1.22
CA LEU A 139 6.87 9.24 1.00
C LEU A 139 6.51 10.67 1.35
N VAL A 140 7.05 11.21 2.46
CA VAL A 140 6.83 12.61 2.83
C VAL A 140 7.43 13.52 1.77
N GLY A 141 8.64 13.24 1.29
CA GLY A 141 9.28 14.01 0.22
C GLY A 141 8.46 13.99 -1.08
N GLY A 142 8.04 12.81 -1.52
CA GLY A 142 7.19 12.64 -2.70
C GLY A 142 5.87 13.42 -2.57
N TYR A 143 5.16 13.22 -1.46
CA TYR A 143 3.88 13.88 -1.20
C TYR A 143 3.99 15.40 -1.23
N LEU A 144 4.99 15.96 -0.55
CA LEU A 144 5.17 17.41 -0.49
C LEU A 144 5.36 18.02 -1.88
N GLY A 145 6.01 17.30 -2.79
CA GLY A 145 6.16 17.76 -4.17
C GLY A 145 4.91 17.57 -5.03
N GLU A 146 4.24 16.41 -4.97
CA GLU A 146 3.01 16.16 -5.77
C GLU A 146 1.82 17.02 -5.31
N ALA A 147 1.73 17.30 -4.01
CA ALA A 147 0.69 18.17 -3.45
C ALA A 147 1.02 19.66 -3.59
N GLY A 148 2.18 20.02 -4.16
CA GLY A 148 2.56 21.41 -4.43
C GLY A 148 2.98 22.22 -3.19
N TYR A 149 3.26 21.56 -2.05
CA TYR A 149 3.79 22.24 -0.86
C TYR A 149 5.25 22.67 -1.02
N ILE A 150 6.00 21.98 -1.87
CA ILE A 150 7.36 22.34 -2.29
C ILE A 150 7.48 22.18 -3.81
N ASN A 151 8.62 22.62 -4.37
CA ASN A 151 8.93 22.39 -5.77
C ASN A 151 8.89 20.88 -6.11
N ALA A 152 8.20 20.51 -7.19
CA ALA A 152 8.03 19.09 -7.58
C ALA A 152 9.35 18.37 -7.82
N THR A 153 10.34 19.01 -8.44
CA THR A 153 11.68 18.42 -8.64
C THR A 153 12.39 18.20 -7.29
N LEU A 154 12.26 19.13 -6.35
CA LEU A 154 12.82 18.97 -5.01
C LEU A 154 12.16 17.81 -4.26
N GLY A 155 10.82 17.71 -4.29
CA GLY A 155 10.08 16.60 -3.70
C GLY A 155 10.47 15.26 -4.31
N PHE A 156 10.59 15.20 -5.63
CA PHE A 156 11.09 14.03 -6.35
C PHE A 156 12.50 13.61 -5.90
N ILE A 157 13.44 14.56 -5.79
CA ILE A 157 14.81 14.27 -5.34
C ILE A 157 14.82 13.69 -3.91
N ILE A 158 14.03 14.27 -3.00
CA ILE A 158 13.93 13.77 -1.61
C ILE A 158 13.33 12.36 -1.60
N GLY A 159 12.25 12.14 -2.38
CA GLY A 159 11.62 10.84 -2.55
C GLY A 159 12.62 9.79 -3.04
N MET A 160 13.32 10.09 -4.12
CA MET A 160 14.35 9.22 -4.69
C MET A 160 15.51 8.95 -3.73
N ALA A 161 15.94 9.93 -2.94
CA ALA A 161 16.97 9.73 -1.93
C ALA A 161 16.54 8.71 -0.86
N GLY A 162 15.29 8.80 -0.38
CA GLY A 162 14.72 7.82 0.55
C GLY A 162 14.63 6.41 -0.06
N TRP A 163 14.20 6.31 -1.32
CA TRP A 163 14.13 5.02 -2.02
C TRP A 163 15.50 4.40 -2.25
N VAL A 164 16.49 5.18 -2.72
CA VAL A 164 17.87 4.71 -2.91
C VAL A 164 18.49 4.28 -1.58
N TYR A 165 18.19 4.98 -0.49
CA TYR A 165 18.63 4.58 0.85
C TYR A 165 18.05 3.22 1.27
N ILE A 166 16.77 2.99 1.03
CA ILE A 166 16.13 1.69 1.22
C ILE A 166 16.82 0.61 0.38
N LEU A 167 17.02 0.86 -0.92
CA LEU A 167 17.67 -0.09 -1.82
C LEU A 167 19.07 -0.43 -1.32
N TYR A 168 19.84 0.58 -0.88
CA TYR A 168 21.13 0.34 -0.24
C TYR A 168 20.99 -0.60 0.97
N GLU A 169 20.08 -0.34 1.91
CA GLU A 169 19.93 -1.16 3.13
C GLU A 169 19.58 -2.61 2.82
N ILE A 170 18.63 -2.84 1.89
CA ILE A 170 18.17 -4.19 1.56
C ILE A 170 19.16 -4.95 0.67
N PHE A 171 20.02 -4.31 -0.12
CA PHE A 171 21.03 -5.00 -0.94
C PHE A 171 22.40 -5.11 -0.25
N SER A 172 23.01 -3.96 0.06
CA SER A 172 24.41 -3.84 0.48
C SER A 172 24.57 -3.46 1.96
N GLY A 173 23.49 -3.00 2.59
CA GLY A 173 23.41 -2.66 4.00
C GLY A 173 23.30 -3.88 4.90
N GLU A 174 22.93 -3.62 6.16
CA GLU A 174 22.97 -4.64 7.21
C GLU A 174 21.93 -5.73 6.96
N ALA A 175 20.70 -5.35 6.65
CA ALA A 175 19.63 -6.30 6.30
C ALA A 175 20.03 -7.15 5.10
N GLY A 176 20.62 -6.51 4.09
CA GLY A 176 21.09 -7.19 2.88
C GLY A 176 22.12 -8.29 3.14
N LYS A 177 23.15 -7.92 3.92
CA LYS A 177 24.23 -8.81 4.35
C LYS A 177 23.74 -9.91 5.30
N ALA A 178 22.81 -9.61 6.19
CA ALA A 178 22.25 -10.57 7.13
C ALA A 178 21.46 -11.66 6.41
N ALA A 179 20.66 -11.30 5.41
CA ALA A 179 19.94 -12.26 4.58
C ALA A 179 20.91 -13.19 3.84
N ALA A 180 21.93 -12.64 3.17
CA ALA A 180 22.93 -13.40 2.42
C ALA A 180 23.71 -14.39 3.30
N LYS A 181 23.96 -14.04 4.56
CA LYS A 181 24.66 -14.88 5.55
C LYS A 181 23.72 -15.78 6.39
N SER A 182 22.41 -15.76 6.14
CA SER A 182 21.45 -16.44 7.03
C SER A 182 21.54 -17.97 7.00
N GLY A 183 21.94 -18.55 5.85
CA GLY A 183 21.90 -19.99 5.59
C GLY A 183 20.48 -20.57 5.45
N ASN A 184 19.42 -19.78 5.68
CA ASN A 184 18.03 -20.22 5.51
C ASN A 184 17.57 -19.95 4.08
N LYS A 185 17.43 -21.03 3.28
CA LYS A 185 17.04 -20.95 1.87
C LYS A 185 15.69 -20.29 1.64
N ALA A 186 14.69 -20.57 2.48
CA ALA A 186 13.35 -19.98 2.36
C ALA A 186 13.41 -18.46 2.57
N LEU A 187 14.13 -18.02 3.62
CA LEU A 187 14.36 -16.60 3.86
C LEU A 187 15.10 -15.93 2.71
N VAL A 188 16.22 -16.50 2.25
CA VAL A 188 17.02 -15.90 1.16
C VAL A 188 16.18 -15.72 -0.10
N THR A 189 15.34 -16.70 -0.41
CA THR A 189 14.43 -16.67 -1.57
C THR A 189 13.39 -15.56 -1.41
N ALA A 190 12.68 -15.51 -0.27
CA ALA A 190 11.69 -14.46 -0.02
C ALA A 190 12.32 -13.07 -0.01
N PHE A 191 13.44 -12.88 0.71
CA PHE A 191 14.16 -11.62 0.77
C PHE A 191 14.59 -11.17 -0.63
N GLY A 192 15.12 -12.08 -1.46
CA GLY A 192 15.49 -11.79 -2.84
C GLY A 192 14.30 -11.37 -3.71
N ALA A 193 13.18 -12.08 -3.64
CA ALA A 193 11.97 -11.74 -4.38
C ALA A 193 11.39 -10.38 -3.94
N MET A 194 11.31 -10.13 -2.63
CA MET A 194 10.86 -8.84 -2.09
C MET A 194 11.76 -7.68 -2.53
N ARG A 195 13.10 -7.87 -2.56
CA ARG A 195 14.02 -6.85 -3.12
C ARG A 195 13.67 -6.50 -4.56
N MET A 196 13.36 -7.50 -5.38
CA MET A 196 12.99 -7.28 -6.79
C MET A 196 11.66 -6.55 -6.91
N ILE A 197 10.69 -6.81 -6.04
CA ILE A 197 9.44 -6.03 -5.98
C ILE A 197 9.74 -4.57 -5.62
N VAL A 198 10.53 -4.32 -4.57
CA VAL A 198 10.90 -2.95 -4.15
C VAL A 198 11.77 -2.23 -5.18
N THR A 199 12.49 -2.95 -6.05
CA THR A 199 13.36 -2.34 -7.06
C THR A 199 12.62 -2.13 -8.38
N VAL A 200 12.04 -3.19 -8.93
CA VAL A 200 11.42 -3.19 -10.27
C VAL A 200 9.95 -2.85 -10.16
N GLY A 201 9.23 -3.50 -9.24
CA GLY A 201 7.80 -3.27 -9.04
C GLY A 201 7.49 -1.84 -8.60
N TRP A 202 8.31 -1.29 -7.70
CA TRP A 202 8.10 0.08 -7.20
C TRP A 202 8.62 1.18 -8.13
N ALA A 203 9.42 0.85 -9.15
CA ALA A 203 9.90 1.84 -10.11
C ALA A 203 8.77 2.57 -10.85
N ILE A 204 7.58 1.96 -10.89
CA ILE A 204 6.41 2.56 -11.52
C ILE A 204 5.95 3.86 -10.83
N TYR A 205 6.10 4.00 -9.51
CA TYR A 205 5.67 5.20 -8.79
C TYR A 205 6.53 6.44 -9.07
N PRO A 206 7.88 6.39 -8.99
CA PRO A 206 8.69 7.54 -9.39
C PRO A 206 8.60 7.82 -10.90
N LEU A 207 8.38 6.80 -11.75
CA LEU A 207 8.09 7.05 -13.16
C LEU A 207 6.75 7.79 -13.33
N GLY A 208 5.71 7.38 -12.63
CA GLY A 208 4.43 8.09 -12.63
C GLY A 208 4.55 9.51 -12.07
N TYR A 209 5.42 9.74 -11.09
CA TYR A 209 5.78 11.09 -10.65
C TYR A 209 6.36 11.93 -11.80
N VAL A 210 7.40 11.41 -12.47
CA VAL A 210 8.08 12.12 -13.57
C VAL A 210 7.11 12.41 -14.72
N PHE A 211 6.33 11.42 -15.12
CA PHE A 211 5.42 11.55 -16.25
C PHE A 211 4.17 12.35 -15.93
N GLY A 212 3.65 12.27 -14.71
CA GLY A 212 2.49 13.04 -14.28
C GLY A 212 2.80 14.49 -13.94
N TYR A 213 3.93 14.75 -13.26
CA TYR A 213 4.16 16.04 -12.60
C TYR A 213 5.38 16.82 -13.09
N LEU A 214 6.40 16.16 -13.65
CA LEU A 214 7.61 16.86 -14.13
C LEU A 214 7.60 17.10 -15.64
N THR A 215 7.01 16.19 -16.41
CA THR A 215 7.00 16.24 -17.88
C THR A 215 5.60 16.36 -18.48
N GLY A 216 4.54 16.06 -17.71
CA GLY A 216 3.14 16.23 -18.11
C GLY A 216 2.70 15.30 -19.25
N GLY A 217 3.27 14.10 -19.34
CA GLY A 217 3.14 13.18 -20.48
C GLY A 217 2.16 12.01 -20.31
N VAL A 218 1.56 11.81 -19.14
CA VAL A 218 0.62 10.70 -18.89
C VAL A 218 -0.68 11.25 -18.30
N ASP A 219 -1.81 10.85 -18.88
CA ASP A 219 -3.14 11.21 -18.42
C ASP A 219 -3.51 10.50 -17.10
N ALA A 220 -4.42 11.10 -16.34
CA ALA A 220 -4.84 10.60 -15.03
C ALA A 220 -5.49 9.20 -15.08
N GLU A 221 -6.21 8.87 -16.15
CA GLU A 221 -6.89 7.59 -16.29
C GLU A 221 -5.86 6.45 -16.40
N SER A 222 -4.93 6.60 -17.35
CA SER A 222 -3.83 5.67 -17.58
C SER A 222 -2.99 5.47 -16.31
N LEU A 223 -2.66 6.56 -15.61
CA LEU A 223 -1.86 6.49 -14.39
C LEU A 223 -2.55 5.68 -13.29
N ASN A 224 -3.84 5.91 -13.05
CA ASN A 224 -4.58 5.19 -12.01
C ASN A 224 -4.71 3.70 -12.33
N VAL A 225 -5.00 3.34 -13.58
CA VAL A 225 -5.05 1.93 -14.00
C VAL A 225 -3.71 1.24 -13.76
N VAL A 226 -2.61 1.88 -14.18
CA VAL A 226 -1.26 1.36 -14.03
C VAL A 226 -0.89 1.19 -12.55
N TYR A 227 -1.22 2.16 -11.70
CA TYR A 227 -0.99 2.06 -10.26
C TYR A 227 -1.84 0.97 -9.60
N ASN A 228 -3.09 0.82 -10.00
CA ASN A 228 -3.99 -0.20 -9.44
C ASN A 228 -3.48 -1.62 -9.81
N LEU A 229 -3.01 -1.81 -11.05
CA LEU A 229 -2.35 -3.05 -11.47
C LEU A 229 -1.03 -3.27 -10.72
N ALA A 230 -0.21 -2.23 -10.59
CA ALA A 230 1.06 -2.32 -9.88
C ALA A 230 0.86 -2.71 -8.41
N ASP A 231 -0.14 -2.15 -7.74
CA ASP A 231 -0.43 -2.46 -6.33
C ASP A 231 -0.90 -3.90 -6.13
N PHE A 232 -1.53 -4.52 -7.14
CA PHE A 232 -1.81 -5.95 -7.11
C PHE A 232 -0.52 -6.75 -6.92
N VAL A 233 0.52 -6.44 -7.70
CA VAL A 233 1.83 -7.09 -7.58
C VAL A 233 2.54 -6.63 -6.31
N ASN A 234 2.62 -5.32 -6.10
CA ASN A 234 3.47 -4.71 -5.10
C ASN A 234 2.98 -4.96 -3.68
N LYS A 235 1.70 -5.24 -3.45
CA LYS A 235 1.17 -5.56 -2.11
C LYS A 235 0.77 -7.02 -1.98
N ILE A 236 -0.05 -7.56 -2.90
CA ILE A 236 -0.56 -8.94 -2.77
C ILE A 236 0.57 -9.94 -3.06
N ALA A 237 1.26 -9.82 -4.20
CA ALA A 237 2.35 -10.75 -4.52
C ALA A 237 3.51 -10.63 -3.52
N PHE A 238 3.77 -9.44 -2.98
CA PHE A 238 4.72 -9.22 -1.90
C PHE A 238 4.38 -10.07 -0.65
N GLY A 239 3.12 -10.04 -0.20
CA GLY A 239 2.66 -10.88 0.91
C GLY A 239 2.69 -12.38 0.58
N LEU A 240 2.33 -12.75 -0.65
CA LEU A 240 2.35 -14.16 -1.10
C LEU A 240 3.77 -14.75 -1.11
N VAL A 241 4.78 -13.95 -1.47
CA VAL A 241 6.21 -14.34 -1.40
C VAL A 241 6.60 -14.70 0.04
N ILE A 242 6.19 -13.89 1.01
CA ILE A 242 6.44 -14.13 2.44
C ILE A 242 5.73 -15.41 2.89
N TRP A 243 4.44 -15.52 2.60
CA TRP A 243 3.64 -16.70 2.95
C TRP A 243 4.21 -17.99 2.35
N ALA A 244 4.62 -17.98 1.07
CA ALA A 244 5.22 -19.13 0.41
C ALA A 244 6.53 -19.58 1.08
N ALA A 245 7.38 -18.64 1.49
CA ALA A 245 8.58 -18.97 2.26
C ALA A 245 8.25 -19.51 3.66
N ALA A 246 7.27 -18.92 4.34
CA ALA A 246 6.83 -19.33 5.66
C ALA A 246 6.27 -20.77 5.68
N THR A 247 5.46 -21.13 4.68
CA THR A 247 4.87 -22.49 4.55
C THR A 247 5.89 -23.53 4.10
N SER A 248 6.85 -23.16 3.23
CA SER A 248 7.95 -24.06 2.85
C SER A 248 8.85 -24.48 4.02
N SER A 249 8.88 -23.66 5.09
CA SER A 249 9.61 -23.94 6.32
C SER A 249 8.83 -24.84 7.29
N SER A 250 7.49 -24.80 7.27
CA SER A 250 6.61 -25.61 8.13
C SER A 250 6.63 -27.11 7.80
N GLY A 251 6.86 -27.47 6.54
CA GLY A 251 6.85 -28.87 6.06
C GLY A 251 7.96 -29.77 6.64
N LYS A 252 8.97 -29.22 7.34
CA LYS A 252 10.02 -30.02 7.98
C LYS A 252 9.65 -30.57 9.37
N ARG A 253 8.49 -30.21 9.92
CA ARG A 253 8.00 -30.75 11.21
C ARG A 253 6.92 -31.83 11.05
N ALA A 254 6.56 -32.19 9.81
CA ALA A 254 5.62 -33.26 9.50
C ALA A 254 6.34 -34.47 8.89
N LYS A 255 7.34 -35.00 9.59
CA LYS A 255 7.82 -36.39 9.47
C LYS A 255 8.35 -36.84 10.82
#